data_AF-A0AAW1L5K0-F1
#
_entry.id   AF-A0AAW1L5K0-F1
#
_cell.length_a   1.000
_cell.length_b   1.000
_cell.length_c   1.000
_cell.angle_alpha   90.00
_cell.angle_beta   90.00
_cell.angle_gamma   90.00
#
_symmetry.space_group_name_H-M   'P 1'
#
loop_
_entity.id
_entity.type
_entity.pdbx_description
1 polymer ?
#
loop_
_entity_poly.entity_id
_entity_poly.type
_entity_poly.pdbx_seq_one_letter_code
_entity_poly.pdbx_strand_id
1 'polypeptide(L)'
;MLNESFIPVAHGLNMVENAWFMQDGARPHRTEEVFNILEEHFGNRIIGLDAQQFTGGGITWPPYSPDLNPCDFYLWGSLKDTVYRDGIDTLDNLEMAIRQRIEAIPHATLQAVCGEFEKRLRNVIAARGSHFENLIY
;
A
#
# COMPACT_ATOMS: atom_id res chain seq x y z
N MET A 1 -14.99 2.13 6.78
CA MET A 1 -13.54 2.40 6.55
C MET A 1 -13.24 3.22 5.29
N LEU A 2 -13.48 2.71 4.06
CA LEU A 2 -13.18 3.50 2.83
C LEU A 2 -13.95 4.82 2.79
N ASN A 3 -15.29 4.76 2.81
CA ASN A 3 -16.16 5.95 2.73
C ASN A 3 -16.08 6.85 3.98
N GLU A 4 -15.91 6.24 5.16
CA GLU A 4 -15.98 6.96 6.44
C GLU A 4 -14.66 7.58 6.85
N SER A 5 -13.53 7.12 6.31
CA SER A 5 -12.20 7.52 6.81
C SER A 5 -11.22 7.81 5.68
N PHE A 6 -10.97 6.84 4.80
CA PHE A 6 -9.92 6.99 3.79
C PHE A 6 -10.27 8.03 2.72
N ILE A 7 -11.45 7.93 2.10
CA ILE A 7 -11.88 8.81 1.01
C ILE A 7 -11.94 10.28 1.43
N PRO A 8 -12.52 10.66 2.58
CA PRO A 8 -12.50 12.05 3.04
C PRO A 8 -11.08 12.60 3.21
N VAL A 9 -10.15 11.81 3.75
CA VAL A 9 -8.74 12.22 3.90
C VAL A 9 -8.07 12.36 2.55
N ALA A 10 -8.31 11.42 1.61
CA ALA A 10 -7.75 11.48 0.26
C ALA A 10 -8.21 12.73 -0.50
N HIS A 11 -9.48 13.12 -0.37
CA HIS A 11 -9.99 14.39 -0.91
C HIS A 11 -9.32 15.59 -0.26
N GLY A 12 -9.21 15.61 1.07
CA GLY A 12 -8.55 16.69 1.81
C GLY A 12 -7.06 16.88 1.43
N LEU A 13 -6.40 15.82 0.98
CA LEU A 13 -5.02 15.83 0.49
C LEU A 13 -4.90 16.00 -1.03
N ASN A 14 -6.01 16.24 -1.73
CA ASN A 14 -6.07 16.34 -3.19
C ASN A 14 -5.50 15.11 -3.94
N MET A 15 -5.57 13.93 -3.32
CA MET A 15 -5.04 12.68 -3.88
C MET A 15 -5.97 12.06 -4.92
N VAL A 16 -7.28 12.25 -4.76
CA VAL A 16 -8.29 11.59 -5.59
C VAL A 16 -8.10 11.92 -7.08
N GLU A 17 -7.74 13.16 -7.41
CA GLU A 17 -7.50 13.59 -8.78
C GLU A 17 -6.05 13.37 -9.25
N ASN A 18 -5.09 13.25 -8.32
CA ASN A 18 -3.66 13.35 -8.63
C ASN A 18 -2.85 12.08 -8.33
N ALA A 19 -3.47 11.05 -7.77
CA ALA A 19 -2.78 9.82 -7.38
C ALA A 19 -3.48 8.57 -7.95
N TRP A 20 -2.72 7.47 -7.94
CA TRP A 20 -3.23 6.12 -8.17
C TRP A 20 -3.49 5.46 -6.83
N PHE A 21 -4.65 4.81 -6.69
CA PHE A 21 -4.94 3.96 -5.54
C PHE A 21 -4.41 2.54 -5.80
N MET A 22 -3.73 1.95 -4.83
CA MET A 22 -3.20 0.60 -4.91
C MET A 22 -3.64 -0.24 -3.71
N GLN A 23 -4.13 -1.46 -3.98
CA GLN A 23 -4.49 -2.45 -2.96
C GLN A 23 -4.01 -3.85 -3.33
N ASP A 24 -3.79 -4.68 -2.31
CA ASP A 24 -3.39 -6.07 -2.49
C ASP A 24 -4.58 -6.97 -2.87
N GLY A 25 -4.30 -8.25 -3.12
CA GLY A 25 -5.28 -9.23 -3.58
C GLY A 25 -6.13 -9.90 -2.50
N ALA A 26 -6.20 -9.34 -1.28
CA ALA A 26 -7.00 -9.93 -0.21
C ALA A 26 -8.49 -10.01 -0.60
N ARG A 27 -9.17 -11.09 -0.21
CA ARG A 27 -10.57 -11.34 -0.63
C ARG A 27 -11.52 -10.17 -0.33
N PRO A 28 -11.48 -9.52 0.84
CA PRO A 28 -12.37 -8.39 1.12
C PRO A 28 -12.14 -7.18 0.19
N HIS A 29 -10.96 -7.06 -0.42
CA HIS A 29 -10.61 -5.94 -1.30
C HIS A 29 -11.06 -6.16 -2.76
N ARG A 30 -11.53 -7.37 -3.08
CA ARG A 30 -11.86 -7.82 -4.44
C ARG A 30 -13.36 -7.91 -4.72
N THR A 31 -14.18 -7.23 -3.91
CA THR A 31 -15.61 -7.18 -4.16
C THR A 31 -15.93 -6.10 -5.18
N GLU A 32 -17.01 -6.29 -5.93
CA GLU A 32 -17.53 -5.28 -6.85
C GLU A 32 -17.84 -3.98 -6.12
N GLU A 33 -18.40 -4.05 -4.90
CA GLU A 33 -18.67 -2.88 -4.06
C GLU A 33 -17.41 -2.05 -3.78
N VAL A 34 -16.28 -2.70 -3.43
CA VAL A 34 -15.02 -1.99 -3.18
C VAL A 34 -14.52 -1.32 -4.45
N PHE A 35 -14.53 -2.02 -5.59
CA PHE A 35 -14.09 -1.42 -6.85
C PHE A 35 -15.00 -0.30 -7.35
N ASN A 36 -16.32 -0.40 -7.15
CA ASN A 36 -17.26 0.67 -7.48
C ASN A 36 -16.96 1.95 -6.68
N ILE A 37 -16.71 1.82 -5.37
CA ILE A 37 -16.32 2.96 -4.51
C ILE A 37 -14.99 3.56 -4.99
N LEU A 38 -14.01 2.71 -5.30
CA LEU A 38 -12.72 3.18 -5.75
C LEU A 38 -12.81 3.86 -7.12
N GLU A 39 -13.59 3.32 -8.07
CA GLU A 39 -13.78 3.90 -9.40
C GLU A 39 -14.55 5.23 -9.34
N GLU A 40 -15.55 5.35 -8.46
CA GLU A 40 -16.28 6.60 -8.24
C GLU A 40 -15.34 7.77 -7.92
N HIS A 41 -14.28 7.50 -7.13
CA HIS A 41 -13.34 8.53 -6.70
C HIS A 41 -12.10 8.60 -7.58
N PHE A 42 -11.39 7.49 -7.78
CA PHE A 42 -10.11 7.45 -8.49
C PHE A 42 -10.24 7.20 -10.00
N GLY A 43 -11.45 6.91 -10.50
CA GLY A 43 -11.68 6.52 -11.90
C GLY A 43 -10.84 5.30 -12.28
N ASN A 44 -10.20 5.35 -13.44
CA ASN A 44 -9.33 4.28 -13.93
C ASN A 44 -7.95 4.22 -13.22
N ARG A 45 -7.66 5.11 -12.25
CA ARG A 45 -6.36 5.16 -11.55
C ARG A 45 -6.29 4.19 -10.38
N ILE A 46 -6.62 2.92 -10.64
CA ILE A 46 -6.69 1.88 -9.62
C ILE A 46 -5.73 0.75 -10.01
N ILE A 47 -4.93 0.30 -9.06
CA ILE A 47 -4.06 -0.87 -9.15
C ILE A 47 -4.54 -1.89 -8.13
N GLY A 48 -5.02 -3.04 -8.60
CA GLY A 48 -5.53 -4.08 -7.71
C GLY A 48 -5.73 -5.40 -8.42
N LEU A 49 -5.75 -6.50 -7.67
CA LEU A 49 -6.01 -7.81 -8.27
C LEU A 49 -7.44 -7.82 -8.83
N ASP A 50 -7.58 -8.20 -10.11
CA ASP A 50 -8.83 -8.18 -10.88
C ASP A 50 -9.43 -6.80 -11.18
N ALA A 51 -8.70 -5.69 -10.97
CA ALA A 51 -9.24 -4.35 -11.20
C ALA A 51 -9.85 -4.16 -12.60
N GLN A 52 -9.30 -4.80 -13.63
CA GLN A 52 -9.84 -4.77 -15.00
C GLN A 52 -11.20 -5.45 -15.17
N GLN A 53 -11.58 -6.34 -14.26
CA GLN A 53 -12.88 -7.02 -14.31
C GLN A 53 -14.00 -6.14 -13.74
N PHE A 54 -13.65 -5.21 -12.85
CA PHE A 54 -14.60 -4.40 -12.10
C PHE A 54 -14.58 -2.92 -12.46
N THR A 55 -13.58 -2.45 -13.21
CA THR A 55 -13.39 -1.04 -13.56
C THR A 55 -13.16 -0.88 -15.06
N GLY A 56 -13.46 0.29 -15.61
CA GLY A 56 -13.31 0.61 -17.03
C GLY A 56 -11.87 0.74 -17.53
N GLY A 57 -10.86 0.62 -16.66
CA GLY A 57 -9.45 0.79 -17.08
C GLY A 57 -8.37 0.64 -16.01
N GLY A 58 -8.68 0.09 -14.82
CA GLY A 58 -7.68 -0.18 -13.79
C GLY A 58 -6.58 -1.15 -14.24
N ILE A 59 -5.48 -1.19 -13.50
CA ILE A 59 -4.34 -2.08 -13.73
C ILE A 59 -4.45 -3.29 -12.80
N THR A 60 -4.36 -4.48 -13.38
CA THR A 60 -4.34 -5.73 -12.61
C THR A 60 -3.02 -5.87 -11.86
N TRP A 61 -3.07 -5.95 -10.54
CA TRP A 61 -1.91 -6.29 -9.69
C TRP A 61 -1.60 -7.79 -9.77
N PRO A 62 -0.33 -8.21 -9.86
CA PRO A 62 0.02 -9.62 -9.87
C PRO A 62 -0.28 -10.30 -8.52
N PRO A 63 -0.83 -11.53 -8.52
CA PRO A 63 -1.08 -12.26 -7.27
C PRO A 63 0.25 -12.61 -6.59
N TYR A 64 0.22 -12.77 -5.26
CA TYR A 64 1.36 -13.20 -4.43
C TYR A 64 2.62 -12.35 -4.58
N SER A 65 2.47 -11.04 -4.76
CA SER A 65 3.58 -10.10 -4.95
C SER A 65 3.72 -9.09 -3.78
N PRO A 66 3.96 -9.54 -2.53
CA PRO A 66 4.20 -8.64 -1.40
C PRO A 66 5.52 -7.86 -1.56
N ASP A 67 6.45 -8.38 -2.35
CA ASP A 67 7.69 -7.74 -2.75
C ASP A 67 7.48 -6.44 -3.53
N LEU A 68 6.29 -6.24 -4.12
CA LEU A 68 5.93 -5.01 -4.82
C LEU A 68 5.12 -4.03 -3.95
N ASN A 69 4.57 -4.46 -2.82
CA ASN A 69 3.76 -3.61 -1.95
C ASN A 69 4.64 -2.87 -0.93
N PRO A 70 4.71 -1.52 -0.96
CA PRO A 70 5.49 -0.72 -0.01
C PRO A 70 5.13 -0.96 1.46
N CYS A 71 3.87 -1.28 1.74
CA CYS A 71 3.46 -1.60 3.10
C CYS A 71 4.11 -2.92 3.57
N ASP A 72 4.17 -3.92 2.70
CA ASP A 72 4.69 -5.25 3.03
C ASP A 72 6.22 -5.30 3.05
N PHE A 73 6.90 -4.74 2.04
CA PHE A 73 8.37 -4.81 1.97
C PHE A 73 9.08 -3.81 2.90
N TYR A 74 8.37 -2.79 3.40
CA TYR A 74 8.97 -1.75 4.24
C TYR A 74 8.16 -1.47 5.51
N LEU A 75 6.92 -0.96 5.40
CA LEU A 75 6.23 -0.34 6.54
C LEU A 75 6.02 -1.31 7.70
N TRP A 76 5.48 -2.51 7.44
CA TRP A 76 5.15 -3.46 8.51
C TRP A 76 6.40 -4.01 9.20
N GLY A 77 7.47 -4.27 8.47
CA GLY A 77 8.76 -4.66 9.04
C GLY A 77 9.34 -3.56 9.92
N SER A 78 9.40 -2.33 9.39
CA SER A 78 9.92 -1.16 10.10
C SER A 78 9.12 -0.85 11.38
N LEU A 79 7.79 -0.93 11.31
CA LEU A 79 6.94 -0.73 12.49
C LEU A 79 7.19 -1.82 13.52
N LYS A 80 7.26 -3.10 13.11
CA LYS A 80 7.52 -4.19 14.05
C LYS A 80 8.85 -4.00 14.79
N ASP A 81 9.91 -3.63 14.08
CA ASP A 81 11.26 -3.47 14.65
C ASP A 81 11.41 -2.25 15.58
N THR A 82 10.52 -1.26 15.44
CA THR A 82 10.56 -0.01 16.21
C THR A 82 9.53 0.05 17.33
N VAL A 83 8.34 -0.50 17.11
CA VAL A 83 7.23 -0.53 18.08
C VAL A 83 7.54 -1.54 19.18
N TYR A 84 7.98 -2.76 18.85
CA TYR A 84 8.26 -3.80 19.86
C TYR A 84 9.63 -3.68 20.54
N ARG A 85 10.41 -2.63 20.24
CA ARG A 85 11.69 -2.37 20.92
C ARG A 85 11.48 -1.99 22.38
N ASP A 86 10.45 -1.19 22.62
CA ASP A 86 10.02 -0.79 23.94
C ASP A 86 8.93 -1.78 24.38
N GLY A 87 8.98 -2.29 25.62
CA GLY A 87 7.97 -3.24 26.07
C GLY A 87 6.57 -2.63 26.00
N ILE A 88 5.66 -3.25 25.25
CA ILE A 88 4.26 -2.81 25.13
C ILE A 88 3.37 -3.78 25.91
N ASP A 89 2.60 -3.21 26.85
CA ASP A 89 1.82 -3.95 27.83
C ASP A 89 0.29 -3.79 27.66
N THR A 90 -0.16 -2.81 26.87
CA THR A 90 -1.58 -2.53 26.62
C THR A 90 -1.84 -2.23 25.15
N LEU A 91 -3.10 -2.41 24.72
CA LEU A 91 -3.54 -2.07 23.36
C LEU A 91 -3.48 -0.56 23.09
N ASP A 92 -3.80 0.27 24.08
CA ASP A 92 -3.73 1.74 23.94
C ASP A 92 -2.28 2.20 23.73
N ASN A 93 -1.33 1.63 24.47
CA ASN A 93 0.09 1.89 24.29
C ASN A 93 0.58 1.41 22.91
N LEU A 94 0.07 0.27 22.43
CA LEU A 94 0.37 -0.24 21.08
C LEU A 94 -0.11 0.72 20.00
N GLU A 95 -1.36 1.16 20.06
CA GLU A 95 -1.93 2.09 19.08
C GLU A 95 -1.17 3.42 19.08
N MET A 96 -0.91 3.98 20.26
CA MET A 96 -0.14 5.22 20.40
C MET A 96 1.27 5.07 19.83
N ALA A 97 1.97 3.97 20.12
CA ALA A 97 3.30 3.70 19.59
C ALA A 97 3.28 3.61 18.06
N ILE A 98 2.32 2.88 17.47
CA ILE A 98 2.18 2.79 16.00
C ILE A 98 2.00 4.17 15.38
N ARG A 99 1.09 5.00 15.91
CA ARG A 99 0.84 6.36 15.42
C ARG A 99 2.10 7.23 15.48
N GLN A 100 2.78 7.24 16.62
CA GLN A 100 4.02 8.00 16.81
C GLN A 100 5.14 7.54 15.86
N ARG A 101 5.29 6.22 15.65
CA ARG A 101 6.31 5.71 14.72
C ARG A 101 5.99 6.05 13.28
N ILE A 102 4.72 6.00 12.86
CA ILE A 102 4.29 6.43 11.52
C ILE A 102 4.56 7.93 11.31
N GLU A 103 4.17 8.78 12.26
CA GLU A 103 4.41 10.23 12.20
C GLU A 103 5.91 10.59 12.18
N ALA A 104 6.73 9.77 12.81
CA ALA A 104 8.19 9.95 12.85
C ALA A 104 8.91 9.48 11.57
N ILE A 105 8.23 8.84 10.61
CA ILE A 105 8.86 8.40 9.36
C ILE A 105 9.32 9.63 8.56
N PRO A 106 10.63 9.80 8.29
CA PRO A 106 11.10 10.93 7.51
C PRO A 106 10.56 10.91 6.08
N HIS A 107 10.24 12.09 5.54
CA HIS A 107 9.80 12.20 4.15
C HIS A 107 10.84 11.63 3.15
N ALA A 108 12.13 11.78 3.44
CA ALA A 108 13.21 11.20 2.63
C ALA A 108 13.13 9.66 2.57
N THR A 109 12.69 9.01 3.65
CA THR A 109 12.49 7.57 3.68
C THR A 109 11.30 7.16 2.80
N LEU A 110 10.20 7.91 2.85
CA LEU A 110 9.05 7.67 1.96
C LEU A 110 9.43 7.84 0.48
N GLN A 111 10.23 8.86 0.15
CA GLN A 111 10.75 9.05 -1.21
C GLN A 111 11.63 7.88 -1.65
N ALA A 112 12.51 7.37 -0.77
CA ALA A 112 13.31 6.20 -1.05
C ALA A 112 12.44 4.97 -1.32
N VAL A 113 11.43 4.71 -0.48
CA VAL A 113 10.48 3.61 -0.64
C VAL A 113 9.73 3.69 -1.99
N CYS A 114 9.32 4.88 -2.42
CA CYS A 114 8.72 5.06 -3.75
C CYS A 114 9.71 4.75 -4.88
N GLY A 115 10.98 5.17 -4.76
CA GLY A 115 12.03 4.83 -5.73
C GLY A 115 12.33 3.33 -5.78
N GLU A 116 12.16 2.65 -4.67
CA GLU A 116 12.36 1.21 -4.56
C GLU A 116 11.26 0.38 -5.20
N PHE A 117 10.01 0.85 -5.16
CA PHE A 117 8.93 0.26 -5.93
C PHE A 117 9.30 0.15 -7.42
N GLU A 118 9.85 1.21 -8.02
CA GLU A 118 10.29 1.18 -9.42
C GLU A 118 11.41 0.16 -9.66
N LYS A 119 12.41 0.11 -8.79
CA LYS A 119 13.52 -0.87 -8.90
C LYS A 119 13.00 -2.31 -8.79
N ARG A 120 12.08 -2.56 -7.87
CA ARG A 120 11.44 -3.87 -7.68
C ARG A 120 10.67 -4.30 -8.92
N LEU A 121 9.91 -3.39 -9.55
CA LEU A 121 9.27 -3.67 -10.84
C LEU A 121 10.27 -4.08 -11.93
N ARG A 122 11.41 -3.37 -12.05
CA ARG A 122 12.47 -3.72 -13.00
C ARG A 122 13.06 -5.11 -12.72
N ASN A 123 13.23 -5.47 -11.46
CA ASN A 123 13.72 -6.78 -11.05
C ASN A 123 12.73 -7.90 -11.39
N VAL A 124 11.42 -7.70 -11.15
CA VAL A 124 10.37 -8.65 -11.58
C VAL A 124 10.43 -8.88 -13.08
N ILE A 125 10.57 -7.82 -13.88
CA ILE A 125 10.68 -7.92 -15.34
C ILE A 125 11.94 -8.71 -15.74
N ALA A 126 13.10 -8.39 -15.14
CA ALA A 126 14.35 -9.10 -15.41
C ALA A 126 14.28 -10.59 -15.03
N ALA A 127 13.59 -10.91 -13.93
CA ALA A 127 13.33 -12.26 -13.45
C ALA A 127 12.18 -12.96 -14.20
N ARG A 128 11.59 -12.32 -15.22
CA ARG A 128 10.45 -12.82 -15.99
C ARG A 128 9.26 -13.24 -15.10
N GLY A 129 8.99 -12.46 -14.06
CA GLY A 129 7.90 -12.72 -13.12
C GLY A 129 8.24 -13.72 -12.01
N SER A 130 9.47 -14.23 -11.94
CA SER A 130 9.91 -15.07 -10.81
C SER A 130 10.21 -14.20 -9.58
N HIS A 131 10.16 -14.82 -8.40
CA HIS A 131 10.61 -14.17 -7.17
C HIS A 131 12.08 -13.77 -7.28
N PHE A 132 12.42 -12.62 -6.69
CA PHE A 132 13.79 -12.17 -6.51
C PHE A 132 14.08 -12.04 -5.01
N GLU A 133 15.28 -12.42 -4.58
CA GLU A 133 15.70 -12.26 -3.19
C GLU A 133 16.41 -10.91 -2.97
N ASN A 134 16.09 -10.28 -1.84
CA ASN A 134 16.89 -9.30 -1.08
C ASN A 134 17.45 -8.07 -1.82
N LEU A 135 16.60 -7.06 -2.03
CA LEU A 135 17.05 -5.67 -1.91
C LEU A 135 17.04 -5.32 -0.41
N ILE A 136 18.20 -5.41 0.24
CA ILE A 136 18.38 -5.00 1.64
C ILE A 136 18.41 -3.47 1.66
N TYR A 137 17.53 -2.86 2.48
CA TYR A 137 17.53 -1.43 2.81
C TYR A 137 18.32 -1.16 4.08
#